data_AF-A0ABD2YV88-F1
#
_entry.id   AF-A0ABD2YV88-F1
#
_cell.length_a   1.000
_cell.length_b   1.000
_cell.length_c   1.000
_cell.angle_alpha   90.00
_cell.angle_beta   90.00
_cell.angle_gamma   90.00
#
_symmetry.space_group_name_H-M   'P 1'
#
loop_
_entity.id
_entity.type
_entity.pdbx_description
1 polymer ?
#
loop_
_entity_poly.entity_id
_entity_poly.type
_entity_poly.pdbx_seq_one_letter_code
_entity_poly.pdbx_strand_id
1 'polypeptide(L)'
;MWTRHHTFRDTVEQSWSTPLQGVGMRILSENLKRLKIALRKWNKEIFGNVLDYILWAEAKVEQKEIDHQNNPSAENCQSLHQAQAKLSRHLRKEEMFACQKAKIKWLRNSDQILKFFHACSHEKNTKLTIHRI
;
A
#
# COMPACT_ATOMS: atom_id res chain seq x y z
N MET A 1 3.59 -5.81 -2.39
CA MET A 1 2.28 -6.45 -2.15
C MET A 1 1.46 -6.47 -3.44
N TRP A 2 1.14 -5.31 -4.02
CA TRP A 2 0.35 -5.23 -5.26
C TRP A 2 1.02 -5.89 -6.47
N THR A 3 2.27 -5.52 -6.77
CA THR A 3 3.01 -6.03 -7.94
C THR A 3 3.30 -7.53 -7.93
N ARG A 4 3.09 -8.21 -6.80
CA ARG A 4 3.26 -9.67 -6.67
C ARG A 4 1.92 -10.41 -6.84
N HIS A 5 0.80 -9.70 -6.87
CA HIS A 5 -0.52 -10.29 -7.07
C HIS A 5 -0.74 -10.54 -8.56
N HIS A 6 -1.15 -11.74 -8.92
CA HIS A 6 -1.25 -12.18 -10.32
C HIS A 6 -2.17 -11.26 -11.16
N THR A 7 -3.31 -10.81 -10.62
CA THR A 7 -4.26 -9.93 -11.33
C THR A 7 -3.85 -8.45 -11.40
N PHE A 8 -2.74 -8.04 -10.75
CA PHE A 8 -2.35 -6.63 -10.71
C PHE A 8 -2.07 -6.08 -12.11
N ARG A 9 -1.29 -6.82 -12.90
CA ARG A 9 -0.89 -6.40 -14.25
C ARG A 9 -2.12 -6.26 -15.15
N ASP A 10 -2.99 -7.25 -15.14
CA ASP A 10 -4.21 -7.28 -15.95
C ASP A 10 -5.12 -6.10 -15.61
N THR A 11 -5.25 -5.76 -14.32
CA THR A 11 -6.04 -4.60 -13.88
C THR A 11 -5.48 -3.28 -14.41
N VAL A 12 -4.14 -3.13 -14.42
CA VAL A 12 -3.48 -1.95 -14.97
C VAL A 12 -3.68 -1.87 -16.48
N GLU A 13 -3.47 -2.99 -17.19
CA GLU A 13 -3.59 -3.08 -18.64
C GLU A 13 -5.03 -2.78 -19.10
N GLN A 14 -6.02 -3.41 -18.47
CA GLN A 14 -7.44 -3.15 -18.75
C GLN A 14 -7.80 -1.67 -18.51
N SER A 15 -7.25 -1.06 -17.45
CA SER A 15 -7.46 0.36 -17.20
C SER A 15 -6.75 1.27 -18.21
N TRP A 16 -5.67 0.81 -18.84
CA TRP A 16 -4.86 1.63 -19.75
C TRP A 16 -5.33 1.55 -21.21
N SER A 17 -5.91 0.41 -21.61
CA SER A 17 -6.31 0.14 -22.99
C SER A 17 -7.53 0.94 -23.48
N THR A 18 -8.23 1.66 -22.61
CA THR A 18 -9.38 2.48 -23.03
C THR A 18 -8.89 3.79 -23.68
N PRO A 19 -9.21 4.04 -24.97
CA PRO A 19 -8.78 5.23 -25.67
C PRO A 19 -9.41 6.50 -25.05
N LEU A 20 -8.63 7.55 -24.97
CA LEU A 20 -9.06 8.87 -24.48
C LEU A 20 -8.82 9.91 -25.57
N GLN A 21 -9.80 10.80 -25.77
CA GLN A 21 -9.62 11.97 -26.62
C GLN A 21 -8.87 13.08 -25.86
N GLY A 22 -7.84 13.64 -26.48
CA GLY A 22 -7.05 14.74 -25.93
C GLY A 22 -5.67 14.84 -26.57
N VAL A 23 -4.79 15.63 -25.96
CA VAL A 23 -3.40 15.83 -26.41
C VAL A 23 -2.42 15.72 -25.24
N GLY A 24 -1.33 15.00 -25.48
CA GLY A 24 -0.15 14.92 -24.61
C GLY A 24 -0.48 14.65 -23.13
N MET A 25 -0.04 15.55 -22.26
CA MET A 25 -0.14 15.43 -20.79
C MET A 25 -1.56 15.31 -20.26
N ARG A 26 -2.57 15.79 -21.00
CA ARG A 26 -3.97 15.71 -20.57
C ARG A 26 -4.49 14.27 -20.65
N ILE A 27 -4.08 13.52 -21.68
CA ILE A 27 -4.39 12.08 -21.79
C ILE A 27 -3.74 11.30 -20.64
N LEU A 28 -2.45 11.59 -20.36
CA LEU A 28 -1.74 10.93 -19.28
C LEU A 28 -2.40 11.18 -17.92
N SER A 29 -2.75 12.43 -17.61
CA SER A 29 -3.43 12.80 -16.36
C SER A 29 -4.74 12.04 -16.18
N GLU A 30 -5.52 11.93 -17.24
CA GLU A 30 -6.83 11.28 -17.19
C GLU A 30 -6.70 9.75 -17.07
N ASN A 31 -5.75 9.13 -17.78
CA ASN A 31 -5.38 7.73 -17.58
C ASN A 31 -4.97 7.44 -16.13
N LEU A 32 -4.16 8.32 -15.51
CA LEU A 32 -3.72 8.15 -14.13
C LEU A 32 -4.87 8.29 -13.12
N LYS A 33 -5.83 9.22 -13.35
CA LYS A 33 -7.03 9.34 -12.51
C LYS A 33 -7.89 8.08 -12.60
N ARG A 34 -8.13 7.56 -13.81
CA ARG A 34 -8.88 6.32 -14.03
C ARG A 34 -8.19 5.14 -13.36
N LEU A 35 -6.89 4.99 -13.57
CA LEU A 35 -6.09 3.91 -12.98
C LEU A 35 -6.14 3.98 -11.44
N LYS A 36 -6.07 5.18 -10.85
CA LYS A 36 -6.20 5.36 -9.40
C LYS A 36 -7.54 4.83 -8.88
N ILE A 37 -8.64 5.05 -9.59
CA ILE A 37 -9.97 4.55 -9.19
C ILE A 37 -10.01 3.02 -9.31
N ALA A 38 -9.55 2.47 -10.44
CA ALA A 38 -9.50 1.03 -10.68
C ALA A 38 -8.66 0.31 -9.61
N LEU A 39 -7.47 0.83 -9.30
CA LEU A 39 -6.60 0.26 -8.27
C LEU A 39 -7.17 0.37 -6.86
N ARG A 40 -7.93 1.43 -6.54
CA ARG A 40 -8.63 1.55 -5.25
C ARG A 40 -9.71 0.48 -5.10
N LYS A 41 -10.51 0.26 -6.15
CA LYS A 41 -11.53 -0.79 -6.19
C LYS A 41 -10.88 -2.17 -6.07
N TRP A 42 -9.91 -2.46 -6.93
CA TRP A 42 -9.15 -3.71 -6.92
C TRP A 42 -8.48 -3.99 -5.57
N ASN A 43 -7.87 -2.98 -4.95
CA ASN A 43 -7.24 -3.15 -3.63
C ASN A 43 -8.27 -3.53 -2.56
N LYS A 44 -9.46 -2.93 -2.59
CA LYS A 44 -10.55 -3.27 -1.67
C LYS A 44 -11.08 -4.68 -1.93
N GLU A 45 -11.19 -5.11 -3.18
CA GLU A 45 -11.71 -6.44 -3.54
C GLU A 45 -10.70 -7.56 -3.22
N ILE A 46 -9.41 -7.35 -3.50
CA ILE A 46 -8.37 -8.37 -3.34
C ILE A 46 -7.83 -8.46 -1.91
N PHE A 47 -7.61 -7.31 -1.27
CA PHE A 47 -6.99 -7.27 0.06
C PHE A 47 -7.99 -6.96 1.17
N GLY A 48 -9.19 -6.45 0.82
CA GLY A 48 -10.23 -6.11 1.80
C GLY A 48 -9.75 -5.10 2.84
N ASN A 49 -10.42 -5.13 3.99
CA ASN A 49 -9.91 -4.49 5.18
C ASN A 49 -8.98 -5.48 5.89
N VAL A 50 -7.68 -5.25 5.77
CA VAL A 50 -6.66 -6.12 6.38
C VAL A 50 -6.84 -6.24 7.89
N LEU A 51 -7.34 -5.20 8.55
CA LEU A 51 -7.58 -5.19 9.99
C LEU A 51 -8.74 -6.14 10.37
N ASP A 52 -9.82 -6.17 9.59
CA ASP A 52 -10.96 -7.06 9.86
C ASP A 52 -10.53 -8.53 9.75
N TYR A 53 -9.64 -8.85 8.81
CA TYR A 53 -9.08 -10.20 8.69
C TYR A 53 -8.16 -10.58 9.85
N ILE A 54 -7.41 -9.62 10.39
CA ILE A 54 -6.58 -9.84 11.59
C ILE A 54 -7.48 -10.12 12.79
N LEU A 55 -8.49 -9.28 13.04
CA LEU A 55 -9.45 -9.48 14.14
C LEU A 55 -10.14 -10.83 14.06
N TRP A 56 -10.60 -11.23 12.87
CA TRP A 56 -11.21 -12.55 12.68
C TRP A 56 -10.21 -13.69 12.92
N ALA A 57 -8.96 -13.55 12.46
CA ALA A 57 -7.93 -14.56 12.64
C ALA A 57 -7.49 -14.67 14.12
N GLU A 58 -7.42 -13.56 14.85
CA GLU A 58 -7.15 -13.51 16.29
C GLU A 58 -8.23 -14.25 17.08
N ALA A 59 -9.51 -13.91 16.85
CA ALA A 59 -10.63 -14.60 17.47
C ALA A 59 -10.63 -16.11 17.17
N LYS A 60 -10.20 -16.50 15.95
CA LYS A 60 -10.08 -17.90 15.57
C LYS A 60 -8.94 -18.62 16.29
N VAL A 61 -7.82 -17.94 16.53
CA VAL A 61 -6.70 -18.47 17.32
C VAL A 61 -7.14 -18.63 18.77
N GLU A 62 -7.76 -17.63 19.37
CA GLU A 62 -8.27 -17.68 20.75
C GLU A 62 -9.21 -18.86 20.97
N GLN A 63 -10.18 -19.06 20.07
CA GLN A 63 -11.07 -20.24 20.15
C GLN A 63 -10.29 -21.55 20.07
N LYS A 64 -9.25 -21.63 19.23
CA LYS A 64 -8.45 -22.85 19.07
C LYS A 64 -7.50 -23.09 20.25
N GLU A 65 -7.05 -22.04 20.93
CA GLU A 65 -6.33 -22.14 22.19
C GLU A 65 -7.23 -22.70 23.28
N ILE A 66 -8.48 -22.25 23.38
CA ILE A 66 -9.48 -22.80 24.30
C ILE A 66 -9.74 -24.28 23.99
N ASP A 67 -9.97 -24.64 22.73
CA ASP A 67 -10.20 -26.02 22.32
C ASP A 67 -9.00 -26.93 22.68
N HIS A 68 -7.77 -26.44 22.49
CA HIS A 68 -6.54 -27.15 22.82
C HIS A 68 -6.32 -27.29 24.33
N GLN A 69 -6.62 -26.24 25.11
CA GLN A 69 -6.53 -26.26 26.57
C GLN A 69 -7.51 -27.25 27.17
N ASN A 70 -8.73 -27.34 26.61
CA ASN A 70 -9.76 -28.28 27.05
C ASN A 70 -9.43 -29.72 26.64
N ASN A 71 -8.83 -29.94 25.47
CA ASN A 71 -8.41 -31.25 25.00
C ASN A 71 -7.12 -31.16 24.16
N PRO A 72 -5.95 -31.50 24.72
CA PRO A 72 -4.66 -31.38 24.04
C PRO A 72 -4.40 -32.57 23.10
N SER A 73 -5.33 -32.81 22.17
CA SER A 73 -5.17 -33.82 21.12
C SER A 73 -4.22 -33.34 20.02
N ALA A 74 -3.64 -34.29 19.27
CA ALA A 74 -2.79 -33.98 18.11
C ALA A 74 -3.54 -33.16 17.05
N GLU A 75 -4.84 -33.43 16.85
CA GLU A 75 -5.70 -32.70 15.92
C GLU A 75 -5.92 -31.25 16.36
N ASN A 76 -6.19 -31.02 17.65
CA ASN A 76 -6.37 -29.67 18.20
C ASN A 76 -5.07 -28.87 18.16
N CYS A 77 -3.93 -29.50 18.46
CA CYS A 77 -2.61 -28.89 18.33
C CYS A 77 -2.33 -28.46 16.88
N GLN A 78 -2.57 -29.36 15.91
CA GLN A 78 -2.39 -29.04 14.50
C GLN A 78 -3.33 -27.91 14.04
N SER A 79 -4.59 -27.94 14.48
CA SER A 79 -5.58 -26.91 14.15
C SER A 79 -5.21 -25.53 14.72
N LEU A 80 -4.66 -25.49 15.93
CA LEU A 80 -4.13 -24.27 16.55
C LEU A 80 -2.94 -23.73 15.74
N HIS A 81 -1.96 -24.56 15.41
CA HIS A 81 -0.81 -24.16 14.59
C HIS A 81 -1.25 -23.61 13.22
N GLN A 82 -2.26 -24.22 12.59
CA GLN A 82 -2.80 -23.71 11.33
C GLN A 82 -3.47 -22.35 11.49
N ALA A 83 -4.21 -22.11 12.58
CA ALA A 83 -4.83 -20.83 12.87
C ALA A 83 -3.77 -19.74 13.12
N GLN A 84 -2.74 -20.05 13.92
CA GLN A 84 -1.62 -19.16 14.19
C GLN A 84 -0.85 -18.81 12.90
N ALA A 85 -0.55 -19.81 12.06
CA ALA A 85 0.11 -19.58 10.76
C ALA A 85 -0.71 -18.67 9.83
N LYS A 86 -2.05 -18.81 9.84
CA LYS A 86 -2.95 -17.91 9.10
C LYS A 86 -2.86 -16.48 9.66
N LEU A 87 -2.93 -16.31 10.97
CA LEU A 87 -2.78 -15.01 11.63
C LEU A 87 -1.44 -14.35 11.28
N SER A 88 -0.31 -15.08 11.40
CA SER A 88 1.01 -14.57 11.02
C SER A 88 1.08 -14.11 9.57
N ARG A 89 0.40 -14.82 8.65
CA ARG A 89 0.33 -14.41 7.24
C ARG A 89 -0.46 -13.10 7.06
N HIS A 90 -1.51 -12.88 7.84
CA HIS A 90 -2.28 -11.62 7.81
C HIS A 90 -1.47 -10.46 8.40
N LEU A 91 -0.83 -10.65 9.55
CA LEU A 91 0.07 -9.64 10.17
C LEU A 91 1.20 -9.23 9.23
N ARG A 92 1.85 -10.19 8.56
CA ARG A 92 2.91 -9.88 7.58
C ARG A 92 2.41 -9.01 6.41
N LYS A 93 1.16 -9.20 5.97
CA LYS A 93 0.57 -8.35 4.92
C LYS A 93 0.34 -6.93 5.43
N GLU A 94 -0.10 -6.78 6.68
CA GLU A 94 -0.32 -5.49 7.34
C GLU A 94 1.00 -4.73 7.52
N GLU A 95 2.05 -5.40 8.00
CA GLU A 95 3.39 -4.85 8.11
C GLU A 95 3.90 -4.32 6.75
N MET A 96 3.81 -5.15 5.69
CA MET A 96 4.21 -4.73 4.35
C MET A 96 3.46 -3.48 3.88
N PHE A 97 2.16 -3.38 4.20
CA PHE A 97 1.34 -2.22 3.86
C PHE A 97 1.73 -0.99 4.68
N ALA A 98 2.02 -1.16 5.98
CA ALA A 98 2.51 -0.11 6.85
C ALA A 98 3.87 0.45 6.35
N CYS A 99 4.81 -0.41 5.98
CA CYS A 99 6.08 -0.01 5.37
C CYS A 99 5.88 0.79 4.08
N GLN A 100 4.94 0.38 3.23
CA GLN A 100 4.62 1.12 2.00
C GLN A 100 4.08 2.52 2.31
N LYS A 101 3.16 2.64 3.27
CA LYS A 101 2.65 3.95 3.72
C LYS A 101 3.74 4.83 4.30
N ALA A 102 4.62 4.27 5.14
CA ALA A 102 5.75 4.98 5.71
C ALA A 102 6.69 5.50 4.61
N LYS A 103 7.00 4.68 3.59
CA LYS A 103 7.82 5.09 2.44
C LYS A 103 7.18 6.25 1.66
N ILE A 104 5.87 6.20 1.41
CA ILE A 104 5.15 7.30 0.73
C ILE A 104 5.22 8.59 1.57
N LYS A 105 5.00 8.49 2.88
CA LYS A 105 5.10 9.63 3.80
C LYS A 105 6.52 10.22 3.79
N TRP A 106 7.53 9.36 3.85
CA TRP A 106 8.93 9.77 3.80
C TRP A 106 9.26 10.50 2.49
N LEU A 107 8.91 9.93 1.33
CA LEU A 107 9.13 10.58 0.03
C LEU A 107 8.46 11.96 -0.06
N ARG A 108 7.21 12.07 0.40
CA ARG A 108 6.50 13.36 0.42
C ARG A 108 7.21 14.41 1.28
N ASN A 109 7.72 14.01 2.43
CA ASN A 109 8.46 14.91 3.31
C ASN A 109 9.80 15.32 2.67
N SER A 110 10.50 14.38 2.04
CA SER A 110 11.74 14.66 1.32
C SER A 110 11.52 15.66 0.17
N ASP A 111 10.44 15.53 -0.59
CA ASP A 111 10.09 16.50 -1.64
C ASP A 111 9.84 17.90 -1.08
N GLN A 112 9.20 18.00 0.09
CA GLN A 112 8.97 19.28 0.77
C GLN A 112 10.28 19.90 1.25
N ILE A 113 11.17 19.09 1.82
CA ILE A 113 12.51 19.52 2.24
C ILE A 113 13.31 20.01 1.03
N LEU A 114 13.32 19.27 -0.07
CA LEU A 114 14.05 19.64 -1.29
C LEU A 114 13.54 20.98 -1.86
N LYS A 115 12.22 21.18 -1.90
CA LYS A 115 11.61 22.47 -2.33
C LYS A 115 12.04 23.64 -1.45
N PHE A 116 12.08 23.44 -0.14
CA PHE A 116 12.57 24.46 0.80
C PHE A 116 14.03 24.82 0.54
N PHE A 117 14.91 23.82 0.36
CA PHE A 117 16.32 24.06 0.04
C PHE A 117 16.48 24.80 -1.29
N HIS A 118 15.75 24.41 -2.34
CA HIS A 118 15.78 25.12 -3.62
C HIS A 118 15.32 26.59 -3.48
N ALA A 119 14.26 26.84 -2.70
CA ALA A 119 13.79 28.21 -2.44
C ALA A 119 14.85 29.05 -1.72
N CYS A 120 15.46 28.54 -0.66
CA CYS A 120 16.53 29.23 0.06
C CYS A 120 17.76 29.48 -0.81
N SER A 121 18.18 28.52 -1.64
CA SER A 121 19.31 28.70 -2.56
C SER A 121 19.01 29.71 -3.65
N HIS A 122 17.79 29.71 -4.20
CA HIS A 122 17.36 30.73 -5.16
C HIS A 122 17.40 32.13 -4.54
N GLU A 123 16.85 32.30 -3.32
CA GLU A 123 16.86 33.58 -2.62
C GLU A 123 18.30 34.10 -2.38
N LYS A 124 19.21 33.23 -1.95
CA LYS A 124 20.64 33.56 -1.79
C LYS A 124 21.27 33.95 -3.11
N ASN A 125 21.03 33.21 -4.19
CA ASN A 125 21.56 33.53 -5.51
C ASN A 125 21.02 34.86 -6.04
N THR A 126 19.72 35.15 -5.85
CA THR A 126 19.15 36.45 -6.25
C THR A 126 19.75 37.62 -5.47
N LYS A 127 20.12 37.45 -4.20
CA LYS A 127 20.81 38.48 -3.41
C LYS A 127 22.28 38.67 -3.79
N LEU A 128 22.90 37.66 -4.39
CA LEU A 128 24.30 37.67 -4.81
C LEU A 128 24.47 38.08 -6.29
N THR A 129 23.38 38.23 -7.04
CA THR A 129 23.42 38.75 -8.41
C THR A 129 23.78 40.24 -8.39
N ILE A 130 25.04 40.56 -8.69
CA ILE A 130 25.49 41.94 -8.95
C ILE A 130 25.03 42.30 -10.37
N HIS A 131 24.10 43.25 -10.48
CA HIS A 131 23.77 43.86 -11.76
C HIS A 131 24.98 44.67 -12.24
N ARG A 132 25.63 44.23 -13.31
CA ARG A 132 26.66 45.02 -14.00
C ARG A 132 26.00 46.30 -14.56
N ILE A 133 26.50 47.45 -14.11
CA ILE A 133 26.25 48.78 -14.69
C ILE A 133 27.14 48.94 -15.92
#